data_AF-F3QJF9-F1
#
_entry.id   AF-F3QJF9-F1
#
_cell.length_a   1.000
_cell.length_b   1.000
_cell.length_c   1.000
_cell.angle_alpha   90.00
_cell.angle_beta   90.00
_cell.angle_gamma   90.00
#
_symmetry.space_group_name_H-M   'P 1'
#
loop_
_entity.id
_entity.type
_entity.pdbx_description
1 polymer ?
#
loop_
_entity_poly.entity_id
_entity_poly.type
_entity_poly.pdbx_seq_one_letter_code
_entity_poly.pdbx_strand_id
1 'polypeptide(L)'
;MLKQYLSLLLSKFYSKQESGEVAKQSYPSTAATTIQLTPSDGVTNKEMSYTPPSDGYIVLRDQGLPQRSSYLISGQYAEGVARGDNILFDFLMMTPVLKGVPVTIRYCGKDSVAQFIKNIGGG
;
A
#
# COMPACT_ATOMS: atom_id res chain seq x y z
N MET A 1 6.80 -9.05 46.47
CA MET A 1 6.17 -9.47 45.19
C MET A 1 5.99 -8.32 44.20
N LEU A 2 5.36 -7.18 44.58
CA LEU A 2 5.17 -6.03 43.67
C LEU A 2 6.45 -5.54 42.98
N LYS A 3 7.56 -5.42 43.72
CA LYS A 3 8.86 -5.01 43.15
C LYS A 3 9.39 -5.95 42.05
N GLN A 4 9.15 -7.25 42.19
CA GLN A 4 9.57 -8.23 41.18
C GLN A 4 8.73 -8.12 39.91
N TYR A 5 7.41 -7.91 40.05
CA TYR A 5 6.53 -7.67 38.90
C TYR A 5 6.88 -6.37 38.17
N LEU A 6 7.16 -5.28 38.89
CA LEU A 6 7.64 -4.02 38.27
C LEU A 6 8.98 -4.21 37.55
N SER A 7 9.93 -4.91 38.16
CA SER A 7 11.23 -5.18 37.53
C SER A 7 11.09 -6.01 36.25
N LEU A 8 10.18 -6.99 36.24
CA LEU A 8 9.89 -7.81 35.06
C LEU A 8 9.17 -7.01 33.96
N LEU A 9 8.25 -6.13 34.34
CA LEU A 9 7.54 -5.28 33.39
C LEU A 9 8.53 -4.31 32.71
N LEU A 10 9.40 -3.67 33.49
CA LEU A 10 10.44 -2.78 32.98
C LEU A 10 11.44 -3.53 32.09
N SER A 11 11.85 -4.75 32.48
CA SER A 11 12.76 -5.54 31.65
C SER A 11 12.15 -5.93 30.30
N LYS A 12 10.83 -6.17 30.25
CA LYS A 12 10.10 -6.38 28.99
C LYS A 12 9.93 -5.10 28.18
N PHE A 13 9.53 -3.98 28.80
CA PHE A 13 9.36 -2.70 28.11
C PHE A 13 10.66 -2.19 27.48
N TYR A 14 11.80 -2.37 28.16
CA TYR A 14 13.11 -1.99 27.63
C TYR A 14 13.84 -3.13 26.90
N SER A 15 13.20 -4.28 26.75
CA SER A 15 13.75 -5.38 25.96
C SER A 15 13.77 -4.98 24.49
N LYS A 16 14.97 -5.05 23.89
CA LYS A 16 15.13 -4.89 22.43
C LYS A 16 14.35 -5.94 21.65
N GLN A 17 14.19 -7.15 22.22
CA GLN A 17 13.42 -8.22 21.59
C GLN A 17 11.93 -7.84 21.52
N GLU A 18 11.33 -7.44 22.64
CA GLU A 18 9.92 -7.06 22.69
C GLU A 18 9.67 -5.81 21.83
N SER A 19 10.58 -4.84 21.87
CA SER A 19 10.54 -3.66 20.99
C SER A 19 10.61 -4.04 19.51
N GLY A 20 11.41 -5.05 19.16
CA GLY A 20 11.51 -5.59 17.80
C GLY A 20 10.21 -6.24 17.33
N GLU A 21 9.54 -7.00 18.20
CA GLU A 21 8.23 -7.61 17.87
C GLU A 21 7.14 -6.55 17.69
N VAL A 22 7.14 -5.48 18.50
CA VAL A 22 6.25 -4.34 18.28
C VAL A 22 6.57 -3.63 16.96
N ALA A 23 7.85 -3.41 16.64
CA ALA A 23 8.25 -2.77 15.38
C ALA A 23 7.79 -3.57 14.14
N LYS A 24 7.87 -4.91 14.19
CA LYS A 24 7.37 -5.80 13.12
C LYS A 24 5.88 -5.66 12.85
N GLN A 25 5.10 -5.13 13.80
CA GLN A 25 3.69 -4.86 13.56
C GLN A 25 3.46 -3.81 12.47
N SER A 26 4.45 -2.95 12.18
CA SER A 26 4.39 -1.98 11.08
C SER A 26 4.75 -2.58 9.71
N TYR A 27 5.18 -3.84 9.65
CA TYR A 27 5.54 -4.48 8.38
C TYR A 27 4.30 -4.83 7.56
N PRO A 28 4.42 -4.89 6.22
CA PRO A 28 3.35 -5.39 5.37
C PRO A 28 3.04 -6.87 5.69
N SER A 29 1.76 -7.20 5.67
CA SER A 29 1.27 -8.57 5.79
C SER A 29 1.73 -9.42 4.61
N THR A 30 1.85 -10.74 4.83
CA THR A 30 2.07 -11.72 3.76
C THR A 30 0.82 -11.98 2.93
N ALA A 31 -0.34 -11.43 3.32
CA ALA A 31 -1.59 -11.54 2.58
C ALA A 31 -1.97 -10.20 1.95
N ALA A 32 -2.51 -10.26 0.74
CA ALA A 32 -3.00 -9.12 -0.02
C ALA A 32 -4.49 -9.29 -0.35
N THR A 33 -5.23 -8.19 -0.34
CA THR A 33 -6.62 -8.13 -0.82
C THR A 33 -6.65 -7.47 -2.19
N THR A 34 -7.30 -8.09 -3.16
CA THR A 34 -7.44 -7.49 -4.50
C THR A 34 -8.42 -6.33 -4.44
N ILE A 35 -8.00 -5.17 -4.95
CA ILE A 35 -8.88 -4.03 -5.19
C ILE A 35 -9.49 -4.23 -6.58
N GLN A 36 -10.81 -4.29 -6.64
CA GLN A 36 -11.51 -4.50 -7.91
C GLN A 36 -11.40 -3.24 -8.78
N LEU A 37 -10.64 -3.34 -9.87
CA LEU A 37 -10.51 -2.30 -10.87
C LEU A 37 -11.55 -2.51 -11.97
N THR A 38 -12.05 -1.41 -12.52
CA THR A 38 -12.82 -1.45 -13.76
C THR A 38 -11.89 -1.90 -14.89
N PRO A 39 -12.31 -2.83 -15.76
CA PRO A 39 -11.51 -3.22 -16.92
C PRO A 39 -11.08 -2.01 -17.75
N SER A 40 -9.82 -2.01 -18.17
CA SER A 40 -9.25 -0.99 -19.04
C SER A 40 -9.07 -1.52 -20.46
N ASP A 41 -9.20 -0.63 -21.43
CA ASP A 41 -8.96 -0.89 -22.85
C ASP A 41 -7.50 -0.64 -23.26
N GLY A 42 -6.66 -0.14 -22.35
CA GLY A 42 -5.26 0.20 -22.64
C GLY A 42 -5.02 1.61 -23.19
N VAL A 43 -6.09 2.39 -23.39
CA VAL A 43 -6.03 3.70 -24.07
C VAL A 43 -6.80 4.79 -23.32
N THR A 44 -7.76 4.41 -22.50
CA THR A 44 -8.59 5.33 -21.70
C THR A 44 -8.15 5.30 -20.25
N ASN A 45 -7.72 6.45 -19.72
CA ASN A 45 -7.44 6.58 -18.30
C ASN A 45 -8.68 6.25 -17.48
N LYS A 46 -8.53 5.34 -16.52
CA LYS A 46 -9.52 5.02 -15.50
C LYS A 46 -9.05 5.57 -14.17
N GLU A 47 -10.00 6.02 -13.36
CA GLU A 47 -9.75 6.53 -12.03
C GLU A 47 -10.80 6.01 -11.07
N MET A 48 -10.38 5.65 -9.86
CA MET A 48 -11.27 5.30 -8.78
C MET A 48 -10.72 5.77 -7.44
N SER A 49 -11.61 5.87 -6.45
CA SER A 49 -11.24 6.08 -5.06
C SER A 49 -11.37 4.78 -4.28
N TYR A 50 -10.37 4.48 -3.46
CA TYR A 50 -10.40 3.35 -2.53
C TYR A 50 -10.10 3.84 -1.12
N THR A 51 -10.95 3.48 -0.16
CA THR A 51 -10.75 3.81 1.25
C THR A 51 -10.19 2.58 1.98
N PRO A 52 -8.92 2.62 2.46
CA PRO A 52 -8.32 1.49 3.15
C PRO A 52 -9.04 1.18 4.47
N PRO A 53 -9.33 -0.10 4.76
CA PRO A 53 -9.96 -0.51 6.01
C PRO A 53 -8.99 -0.52 7.22
N SER A 54 -7.68 -0.47 6.96
CA SER A 54 -6.62 -0.37 7.95
C SER A 54 -5.39 0.33 7.35
N ASP A 55 -4.42 0.65 8.19
CA ASP A 55 -3.11 1.13 7.73
C ASP A 55 -2.40 0.02 6.94
N GLY A 56 -1.60 0.43 5.97
CA GLY A 56 -0.87 -0.51 5.12
C GLY A 56 -0.32 0.12 3.86
N TYR A 57 -0.36 -0.64 2.77
CA TYR A 57 0.16 -0.26 1.47
C TYR A 57 -0.84 -0.59 0.38
N ILE A 58 -0.88 0.24 -0.66
CA ILE A 58 -1.50 -0.12 -1.93
C ILE A 58 -0.41 -0.33 -2.95
N VAL A 59 -0.50 -1.44 -3.67
CA VAL A 59 0.35 -1.77 -4.80
C VAL A 59 -0.49 -1.68 -6.06
N LEU A 60 -0.03 -0.89 -7.04
CA LEU A 60 -0.59 -0.86 -8.38
C LEU A 60 0.45 -1.43 -9.33
N ARG A 61 0.14 -2.56 -9.96
CA ARG A 61 0.85 -3.06 -11.13
C ARG A 61 0.06 -2.62 -12.35
N ASP A 62 0.72 -1.95 -13.27
CA ASP A 62 0.09 -1.53 -14.51
C ASP A 62 0.92 -2.01 -15.69
N GLN A 63 0.25 -2.59 -16.68
CA GLN A 63 0.91 -3.12 -17.87
C GLN A 63 0.96 -2.09 -19.00
N GLY A 64 2.13 -1.99 -19.60
CA GLY A 64 2.49 -0.91 -20.51
C GLY A 64 1.75 -0.95 -21.85
N LEU A 65 0.59 -0.31 -21.97
CA LEU A 65 0.00 0.09 -23.26
C LEU A 65 0.20 1.59 -23.51
N PRO A 66 0.12 2.08 -24.77
CA PRO A 66 0.91 3.23 -25.23
C PRO A 66 0.53 4.61 -24.68
N GLN A 67 -0.30 4.76 -23.63
CA GLN A 67 -0.75 6.08 -23.20
C GLN A 67 -0.89 6.35 -21.68
N ARG A 68 -0.50 7.60 -21.34
CA ARG A 68 -1.19 8.60 -20.49
C ARG A 68 -1.05 8.63 -18.96
N SER A 69 -0.11 7.89 -18.38
CA SER A 69 0.27 7.94 -16.95
C SER A 69 -0.65 7.18 -15.99
N SER A 70 -0.03 6.67 -14.93
CA SER A 70 -0.73 6.03 -13.81
C SER A 70 -0.14 6.55 -12.51
N TYR A 71 -0.98 6.66 -11.49
CA TYR A 71 -0.55 7.20 -10.20
C TYR A 71 -1.40 6.69 -9.04
N LEU A 72 -0.81 6.81 -7.85
CA LEU A 72 -1.45 6.62 -6.56
C LEU A 72 -1.30 7.92 -5.76
N ILE A 73 -2.41 8.46 -5.27
CA ILE A 73 -2.40 9.67 -4.42
C ILE A 73 -3.10 9.34 -3.10
N SER A 74 -2.38 9.46 -1.99
CA SER A 74 -2.83 9.15 -0.62
C SER A 74 -2.34 10.25 0.33
N GLY A 75 -3.21 11.20 0.68
CA GLY A 75 -2.83 12.34 1.51
C GLY A 75 -1.66 13.13 0.91
N GLN A 76 -0.51 13.12 1.58
CA GLN A 76 0.72 13.79 1.13
C GLN A 76 1.58 12.94 0.18
N TYR A 77 1.29 11.64 0.05
CA TYR A 77 2.03 10.74 -0.85
C TYR A 77 1.43 10.78 -2.24
N ALA A 78 2.25 11.09 -3.24
CA ALA A 78 1.88 11.05 -4.65
C ALA A 78 2.99 10.33 -5.42
N GLU A 79 2.68 9.11 -5.87
CA GLU A 79 3.58 8.27 -6.66
C GLU A 79 2.99 8.12 -8.06
N GLY A 80 3.81 8.27 -9.09
CA GLY A 80 3.29 8.24 -10.45
C GLY A 80 4.35 7.94 -11.50
N VAL A 81 3.90 7.36 -12.60
CA VAL A 81 4.70 7.10 -13.78
C VAL A 81 4.04 7.77 -14.98
N ALA A 82 4.75 8.69 -15.62
CA ALA A 82 4.39 9.22 -16.92
C ALA A 82 5.13 8.45 -18.01
N ARG A 83 4.43 8.12 -19.09
CA ARG A 83 4.96 7.40 -20.26
C ARG A 83 5.02 8.36 -21.44
N GLY A 84 6.13 8.33 -22.18
CA GLY A 84 6.19 8.92 -23.51
C GLY A 84 5.40 8.09 -24.51
N ASP A 85 5.08 8.69 -25.66
CA ASP A 85 4.28 8.02 -26.70
C ASP A 85 4.95 6.72 -27.17
N ASN A 86 4.16 5.66 -27.31
CA ASN A 86 4.59 4.34 -27.79
C ASN A 86 5.68 3.64 -26.95
N ILE A 87 5.95 4.10 -25.72
CA ILE A 87 6.85 3.38 -24.80
C ILE A 87 6.04 2.36 -24.00
N LEU A 88 6.37 1.08 -24.19
CA LEU A 88 5.72 -0.05 -23.52
C LEU A 88 6.65 -0.59 -22.44
N PHE A 89 6.27 -0.45 -21.18
CA PHE A 89 6.89 -1.17 -20.07
C PHE A 89 5.88 -1.38 -18.95
N ASP A 90 6.05 -2.48 -18.25
CA ASP A 90 5.31 -2.78 -17.03
C ASP A 90 5.97 -2.07 -15.86
N PHE A 91 5.17 -1.56 -14.95
CA PHE A 91 5.67 -0.97 -13.71
C PHE A 91 4.80 -1.34 -12.53
N LEU A 92 5.39 -1.14 -11.37
CA LEU A 92 4.76 -1.34 -10.09
C LEU A 92 5.00 -0.08 -9.25
N MET A 93 3.94 0.44 -8.68
CA MET A 93 3.98 1.51 -7.69
C MET A 93 3.45 0.96 -6.38
N MET A 94 4.05 1.41 -5.28
CA MET A 94 3.58 1.09 -3.94
C MET A 94 3.54 2.38 -3.13
N THR A 95 2.40 2.67 -2.50
CA THR A 95 2.26 3.84 -1.63
C THR A 95 1.76 3.41 -0.25
N PRO A 96 2.30 3.97 0.85
CA PRO A 96 1.72 3.78 2.17
C PRO A 96 0.36 4.48 2.27
N VAL A 97 -0.55 3.88 3.02
CA VAL A 97 -1.93 4.36 3.16
C VAL A 97 -2.39 4.29 4.61
N LEU A 98 -3.27 5.20 4.97
CA LEU A 98 -3.86 5.28 6.30
C LEU A 98 -5.32 4.82 6.27
N LYS A 99 -5.75 4.16 7.35
CA LYS A 99 -7.12 3.75 7.57
C LYS A 99 -8.07 4.93 7.39
N GLY A 100 -9.10 4.75 6.57
CA GLY A 100 -10.14 5.75 6.36
C GLY A 100 -9.75 6.95 5.49
N VAL A 101 -8.48 7.08 5.07
CA VAL A 101 -8.04 8.15 4.17
C VAL A 101 -8.18 7.66 2.72
N PRO A 102 -9.05 8.27 1.90
CA PRO A 102 -9.26 7.82 0.53
C PRO A 102 -7.99 7.95 -0.31
N VAL A 103 -7.77 6.96 -1.18
CA VAL A 103 -6.66 6.89 -2.12
C VAL A 103 -7.21 6.97 -3.53
N THR A 104 -6.68 7.90 -4.33
CA THR A 104 -6.98 7.96 -5.76
C THR A 104 -6.05 7.02 -6.50
N ILE A 105 -6.64 6.10 -7.28
CA ILE A 105 -5.94 5.15 -8.13
C ILE A 105 -6.26 5.48 -9.57
N ARG A 106 -5.27 5.97 -10.33
CA ARG A 106 -5.38 6.16 -11.78
C ARG A 106 -4.52 5.16 -12.51
N TYR A 107 -5.09 4.52 -13.54
CA TYR A 107 -4.44 3.48 -14.34
C TYR A 107 -4.95 3.53 -15.79
N CYS A 108 -4.21 2.91 -16.70
CA CYS A 108 -4.56 2.87 -18.12
C CYS A 108 -4.28 1.51 -18.78
N GLY A 109 -3.36 0.69 -18.26
CA GLY A 109 -3.00 -0.60 -18.88
C GLY A 109 -4.15 -1.60 -18.90
N LYS A 110 -4.14 -2.50 -19.89
CA LYS A 110 -5.22 -3.47 -20.14
C LYS A 110 -5.40 -4.50 -19.01
N ASP A 111 -4.31 -4.84 -18.34
CA ASP A 111 -4.27 -5.84 -17.26
C ASP A 111 -3.75 -5.22 -15.96
N SER A 112 -4.18 -3.99 -15.64
CA SER A 112 -3.84 -3.36 -14.37
C SER A 112 -4.39 -4.19 -13.19
N VAL A 113 -3.58 -4.33 -12.15
CA VAL A 113 -3.95 -5.01 -10.91
C VAL A 113 -3.60 -4.11 -9.75
N ALA A 114 -4.57 -3.88 -8.87
CA ALA A 114 -4.36 -3.18 -7.61
C ALA A 114 -4.59 -4.11 -6.42
N GLN A 115 -3.72 -3.99 -5.41
CA GLN A 115 -3.76 -4.80 -4.20
C GLN A 115 -3.60 -3.92 -2.97
N PHE A 116 -4.37 -4.21 -1.93
CA PHE A 116 -4.19 -3.66 -0.60
C PHE A 116 -3.47 -4.68 0.28
N ILE A 117 -2.40 -4.25 0.94
CA ILE A 117 -1.62 -5.05 1.88
C ILE A 117 -1.65 -4.32 3.22
N LYS A 118 -2.40 -4.86 4.18
CA LYS A 118 -2.44 -4.31 5.54
C LYS A 118 -1.10 -4.47 6.25
N ASN A 119 -0.85 -3.66 7.25
CA ASN A 119 0.20 -3.94 8.21
C ASN A 119 -0.13 -5.19 9.05
N ILE A 120 0.89 -5.84 9.61
CA ILE A 120 0.71 -7.04 10.46
C ILE A 120 -0.09 -6.68 11.73
N GLY A 121 0.17 -5.53 12.34
CA GLY A 121 -0.65 -4.96 13.42
C GLY A 121 -1.46 -3.75 12.95
N GLY A 122 -2.27 -3.18 13.87
CA GLY A 122 -3.05 -1.95 13.60
C GLY A 122 -4.49 -2.18 13.12
N GLY A 123 -5.22 -3.10 13.76
CA GLY A 123 -6.68 -3.21 13.60
C GLY A 123 -7.43 -1.95 14.01
#